data_AF-A0A1X0A6P8-F1
#
_entry.id   AF-A0A1X0A6P8-F1
#
_cell.length_a   1.000
_cell.length_b   1.000
_cell.length_c   1.000
_cell.angle_alpha   90.00
_cell.angle_beta   90.00
_cell.angle_gamma   90.00
#
_symmetry.space_group_name_H-M   'P 1'
#
loop_
_entity.id
_entity.type
_entity.pdbx_description
1 polymer ?
#
loop_
_entity_poly.entity_id
_entity_poly.type
_entity_poly.pdbx_seq_one_letter_code
_entity_poly.pdbx_strand_id
1 'polypeptide(L)'
;APTPPRPHTHTTTTPKTALAQRLTNLTPTQQHELLTQTITTQLAQVLGHNPHDINPHTSFQDLGFDSLTALELRNRLKTTTGLTLPATLIFDYPTPTTLAQHLNQQLSEGRTAGSPPLDAELTRLEEMLPVIDDGDKQRVATRLRNLLSLITNSEHRIGERIQAAETIDEVFRLIDAGFDGE
;
A
#
# COMPACT_ATOMS: atom_id res chain seq x y z
N ALA A 1 -10.63 -48.71 -20.33
CA ALA A 1 -11.13 -48.25 -19.02
C ALA A 1 -10.02 -47.44 -18.33
N PRO A 2 -10.35 -46.42 -17.52
CA PRO A 2 -9.89 -45.05 -17.72
C PRO A 2 -8.72 -44.60 -16.85
N THR A 3 -7.90 -43.68 -17.39
CA THR A 3 -7.13 -42.65 -16.66
C THR A 3 -8.12 -41.72 -15.96
N PRO A 4 -7.99 -41.36 -14.66
CA PRO A 4 -7.27 -40.13 -14.23
C PRO A 4 -6.83 -40.17 -12.72
N PRO A 5 -6.38 -39.07 -12.04
CA PRO A 5 -6.21 -37.69 -12.49
C PRO A 5 -4.84 -37.05 -12.23
N ARG A 6 -4.62 -35.98 -13.01
CA ARG A 6 -3.58 -34.96 -12.86
C ARG A 6 -3.66 -34.27 -11.49
N PRO A 7 -2.53 -33.91 -10.86
CA PRO A 7 -2.54 -32.96 -9.75
C PRO A 7 -2.93 -31.57 -10.28
N HIS A 8 -4.11 -31.11 -9.88
CA HIS A 8 -4.44 -29.69 -9.91
C HIS A 8 -3.60 -29.02 -8.82
N THR A 9 -2.67 -28.18 -9.23
CA THR A 9 -2.05 -27.19 -8.36
C THR A 9 -3.14 -26.25 -7.88
N HIS A 10 -3.70 -26.51 -6.71
CA HIS A 10 -4.33 -25.44 -5.93
C HIS A 10 -3.21 -24.49 -5.54
N THR A 11 -3.07 -23.38 -6.27
CA THR A 11 -2.41 -22.19 -5.75
C THR A 11 -3.23 -21.71 -4.55
N THR A 12 -2.93 -22.24 -3.36
CA THR A 12 -3.24 -21.57 -2.10
C THR A 12 -2.36 -20.33 -2.04
N THR A 13 -2.83 -19.25 -2.66
CA THR A 13 -2.28 -17.91 -2.45
C THR A 13 -2.51 -17.58 -0.99
N THR A 14 -1.46 -17.68 -0.18
CA THR A 14 -1.48 -17.22 1.21
C THR A 14 -2.01 -15.77 1.27
N PRO A 15 -2.87 -15.41 2.24
CA PRO A 15 -3.54 -14.11 2.30
C PRO A 15 -2.58 -12.91 2.26
N LYS A 16 -1.39 -13.07 2.84
CA LYS A 16 -0.29 -12.10 2.80
C LYS A 16 0.07 -11.68 1.36
N THR A 17 0.17 -12.66 0.46
CA THR A 17 0.58 -12.42 -0.93
C THR A 17 -0.55 -11.77 -1.73
N ALA A 18 -1.81 -12.14 -1.46
CA ALA A 18 -2.98 -11.58 -2.15
C ALA A 18 -3.23 -10.10 -1.81
N LEU A 19 -3.07 -9.72 -0.54
CA LEU A 19 -3.24 -8.33 -0.12
C LEU A 19 -2.08 -7.47 -0.62
N ALA A 20 -0.84 -7.95 -0.53
CA ALA A 20 0.33 -7.24 -1.05
C ALA A 20 0.24 -7.00 -2.57
N GLN A 21 -0.17 -8.00 -3.36
CA GLN A 21 -0.34 -7.88 -4.82
C GLN A 21 -1.49 -6.93 -5.23
N ARG A 22 -2.55 -6.86 -4.43
CA ARG A 22 -3.64 -5.91 -4.65
C ARG A 22 -3.16 -4.49 -4.41
N LEU A 23 -2.43 -4.25 -3.32
CA LEU A 23 -1.89 -2.93 -3.01
C LEU A 23 -0.91 -2.43 -4.07
N THR A 24 -0.08 -3.30 -4.68
CA THR A 24 0.90 -2.88 -5.72
C THR A 24 0.27 -2.33 -7.00
N ASN A 25 -1.01 -2.61 -7.27
CA ASN A 25 -1.71 -2.11 -8.47
C ASN A 25 -2.58 -0.88 -8.20
N LEU A 26 -2.58 -0.36 -6.96
CA LEU A 26 -3.45 0.71 -6.51
C LEU A 26 -2.65 1.99 -6.21
N THR A 27 -3.30 3.14 -6.38
CA THR A 27 -2.74 4.43 -5.96
C THR A 27 -2.62 4.48 -4.42
N PRO A 28 -1.77 5.35 -3.84
CA PRO A 28 -1.63 5.49 -2.39
C PRO A 28 -2.97 5.69 -1.66
N THR A 29 -3.86 6.51 -2.25
CA THR A 29 -5.21 6.73 -1.73
C THR A 29 -6.06 5.46 -1.74
N GLN A 30 -6.04 4.70 -2.83
CA GLN A 30 -6.77 3.44 -2.95
C GLN A 30 -6.21 2.34 -2.04
N GLN A 31 -4.89 2.32 -1.83
CA GLN A 31 -4.23 1.43 -0.89
C GLN A 31 -4.72 1.70 0.54
N HIS A 32 -4.79 2.99 0.91
CA HIS A 32 -5.30 3.42 2.20
C HIS A 32 -6.77 3.04 2.39
N GLU A 33 -7.65 3.31 1.43
CA GLU A 33 -9.07 2.94 1.51
C GLU A 33 -9.27 1.42 1.66
N LEU A 34 -8.53 0.62 0.88
CA LEU A 34 -8.60 -0.84 0.97
C LEU A 34 -8.13 -1.35 2.34
N LEU A 35 -7.06 -0.78 2.89
CA LEU A 35 -6.57 -1.12 4.22
C LEU A 35 -7.55 -0.73 5.30
N THR A 36 -8.10 0.48 5.25
CA THR A 36 -9.15 0.95 6.17
C THR A 36 -10.36 0.03 6.13
N GLN A 37 -10.84 -0.33 4.94
CA GLN A 37 -11.95 -1.29 4.78
C GLN A 37 -11.61 -2.68 5.35
N THR A 38 -10.38 -3.14 5.15
CA THR A 38 -9.93 -4.43 5.70
C THR A 38 -9.94 -4.39 7.22
N ILE A 39 -9.45 -3.30 7.82
CA ILE A 39 -9.41 -3.10 9.27
C ILE A 39 -10.83 -3.02 9.83
N THR A 40 -11.72 -2.21 9.25
CA THR A 40 -13.14 -2.13 9.67
C THR A 40 -13.85 -3.47 9.55
N THR A 41 -13.54 -4.26 8.53
CA THR A 41 -14.06 -5.63 8.39
C THR A 41 -13.56 -6.55 9.50
N GLN A 42 -12.27 -6.51 9.84
CA GLN A 42 -11.73 -7.32 10.94
C GLN A 42 -12.28 -6.87 12.30
N LEU A 43 -12.47 -5.57 12.50
CA LEU A 43 -13.08 -5.00 13.70
C LEU A 43 -14.52 -5.47 13.88
N ALA A 44 -15.31 -5.39 12.81
CA ALA A 44 -16.68 -5.86 12.77
C ALA A 44 -16.80 -7.34 13.16
N GLN A 45 -15.88 -8.17 12.66
CA GLN A 45 -15.81 -9.59 13.01
C GLN A 45 -15.49 -9.83 14.49
N VAL A 46 -14.61 -9.03 15.09
CA VAL A 46 -14.23 -9.14 16.51
C VAL A 46 -15.34 -8.64 17.43
N LEU A 47 -16.03 -7.55 17.04
CA LEU A 47 -17.11 -6.95 17.83
C LEU A 47 -18.49 -7.58 17.57
N GLY A 48 -18.62 -8.41 16.53
CA GLY A 48 -19.92 -8.95 16.10
C GLY A 48 -20.86 -7.91 15.48
N HIS A 49 -20.29 -6.80 14.97
CA HIS A 49 -21.04 -5.73 14.30
C HIS A 49 -20.97 -5.88 12.77
N ASN A 50 -21.78 -5.11 12.03
CA ASN A 50 -21.55 -4.98 10.59
C ASN A 50 -20.42 -3.99 10.35
N PRO A 51 -19.55 -4.23 9.34
CA PRO A 51 -18.47 -3.31 9.01
C PRO A 51 -18.96 -1.95 8.51
N HIS A 52 -20.19 -1.86 8.01
CA HIS A 52 -20.82 -0.61 7.60
C HIS A 52 -21.26 0.28 8.78
N ASP A 53 -21.44 -0.30 9.96
CA ASP A 53 -21.82 0.42 11.18
C ASP A 53 -20.59 1.00 11.92
N ILE A 54 -19.38 0.64 11.48
CA ILE A 54 -18.12 1.11 12.09
C ILE A 54 -17.64 2.36 11.37
N ASN A 55 -17.65 3.50 12.07
CA ASN A 55 -17.04 4.72 11.56
C ASN A 55 -15.50 4.63 11.66
N PRO A 56 -14.76 4.75 10.54
CA PRO A 56 -13.30 4.63 10.52
C PRO A 56 -12.56 5.76 11.25
N HIS A 57 -13.24 6.86 11.58
CA HIS A 57 -12.70 7.98 12.35
C HIS A 57 -13.01 7.89 13.85
N THR A 58 -13.87 6.97 14.28
CA THR A 58 -14.18 6.76 15.70
C THR A 58 -13.04 6.02 16.37
N SER A 59 -12.73 6.41 17.61
CA SER A 59 -11.66 5.76 18.36
C SER A 59 -12.04 4.32 18.70
N PHE A 60 -11.06 3.44 18.79
CA PHE A 60 -11.27 2.07 19.26
C PHE A 60 -11.95 2.05 20.63
N GLN A 61 -11.54 2.92 21.55
CA GLN A 61 -12.12 2.99 22.89
C GLN A 61 -13.61 3.36 22.85
N ASP A 62 -14.02 4.29 22.00
CA ASP A 62 -15.42 4.68 21.81
C ASP A 62 -16.26 3.57 21.14
N LEU A 63 -15.62 2.69 20.35
CA LEU A 63 -16.24 1.50 19.78
C LEU A 63 -16.35 0.33 20.78
N GLY A 64 -15.90 0.52 22.03
CA GLY A 64 -15.90 -0.51 23.06
C GLY A 64 -14.76 -1.52 22.94
N PHE A 65 -13.64 -1.15 22.30
CA PHE A 65 -12.45 -2.02 22.26
C PHE A 65 -11.77 -2.10 23.63
N ASP A 66 -11.47 -3.32 24.06
CA ASP A 66 -10.75 -3.62 25.28
C ASP A 66 -9.37 -4.25 24.97
N SER A 67 -8.59 -4.55 26.02
CA SER A 67 -7.24 -5.13 25.86
C SER A 67 -7.24 -6.54 25.26
N LEU A 68 -8.33 -7.30 25.36
CA LEU A 68 -8.47 -8.64 24.80
C LEU A 68 -8.87 -8.59 23.31
N THR A 69 -9.83 -7.74 22.96
CA THR A 69 -10.21 -7.50 21.54
C THR A 69 -9.05 -6.86 20.77
N ALA A 70 -8.25 -6.01 21.43
CA ALA A 70 -7.01 -5.47 20.90
C ALA A 70 -6.02 -6.55 20.47
N LEU A 71 -5.86 -7.57 21.33
CA LEU A 71 -4.99 -8.70 21.09
C LEU A 71 -5.46 -9.54 19.89
N GLU A 72 -6.78 -9.77 19.80
CA GLU A 72 -7.38 -10.53 18.71
C GLU A 72 -7.25 -9.81 17.36
N LEU A 73 -7.58 -8.51 17.31
CA LEU A 73 -7.42 -7.69 16.12
C LEU A 73 -5.96 -7.72 15.65
N ARG A 74 -5.00 -7.54 16.56
CA ARG A 74 -3.58 -7.61 16.25
C ARG A 74 -3.19 -8.96 15.64
N ASN A 75 -3.67 -10.07 16.20
CA ASN A 75 -3.37 -11.41 15.67
C ASN A 75 -3.95 -11.62 14.27
N ARG A 76 -5.17 -11.12 14.03
CA ARG A 76 -5.82 -11.17 12.72
C ARG A 76 -5.10 -10.29 11.69
N LEU A 77 -4.73 -9.07 12.07
CA LEU A 77 -3.95 -8.17 11.23
C LEU A 77 -2.58 -8.75 10.92
N LYS A 78 -1.85 -9.30 11.91
CA LYS A 78 -0.60 -10.04 11.69
C LYS A 78 -0.76 -11.18 10.68
N THR A 79 -1.86 -11.93 10.75
CA THR A 79 -2.12 -13.03 9.81
C THR A 79 -2.39 -12.53 8.39
N THR A 80 -3.04 -11.36 8.27
CA THR A 80 -3.47 -10.80 6.99
C THR A 80 -2.36 -10.01 6.30
N THR A 81 -1.64 -9.17 7.04
CA THR A 81 -0.56 -8.31 6.53
C THR A 81 0.80 -9.01 6.60
N GLY A 82 0.95 -10.00 7.47
CA GLY A 82 2.23 -10.67 7.71
C GLY A 82 3.26 -9.80 8.41
N LEU A 83 2.83 -8.69 9.03
CA LEU A 83 3.67 -7.77 9.82
C LEU A 83 3.68 -8.17 11.29
N THR A 84 4.79 -7.90 11.98
CA THR A 84 4.87 -8.04 13.43
C THR A 84 4.38 -6.75 14.08
N LEU A 85 3.16 -6.77 14.60
CA LEU A 85 2.53 -5.59 15.20
C LEU A 85 2.70 -5.60 16.73
N PRO A 86 3.14 -4.50 17.36
CA PRO A 86 3.20 -4.38 18.82
C PRO A 86 1.80 -4.41 19.45
N ALA A 87 1.73 -4.77 20.73
CA ALA A 87 0.46 -4.79 21.47
C ALA A 87 -0.07 -3.38 21.80
N THR A 88 0.79 -2.35 21.72
CA THR A 88 0.45 -0.95 21.99
C THR A 88 -0.20 -0.24 20.79
N LEU A 89 -0.22 -0.89 19.63
CA LEU A 89 -0.64 -0.32 18.34
C LEU A 89 -2.00 0.38 18.36
N ILE A 90 -2.96 -0.11 19.16
CA ILE A 90 -4.30 0.48 19.28
C ILE A 90 -4.30 1.75 20.14
N PHE A 91 -3.31 1.91 21.01
CA PHE A 91 -3.10 3.14 21.77
C PHE A 91 -2.30 4.17 20.96
N ASP A 92 -1.32 3.71 20.18
CA ASP A 92 -0.51 4.55 19.29
C ASP A 92 -1.34 5.05 18.09
N TYR A 93 -2.23 4.20 17.59
CA TYR A 93 -3.12 4.48 16.46
C TYR A 93 -4.57 4.24 16.89
N PRO A 94 -5.23 5.25 17.47
CA PRO A 94 -6.52 5.06 18.14
C PRO A 94 -7.69 4.90 17.19
N THR A 95 -7.53 5.07 15.87
CA THR A 95 -8.62 4.95 14.89
C THR A 95 -8.26 3.98 13.76
N PRO A 96 -9.26 3.35 13.11
CA PRO A 96 -9.05 2.53 11.93
C PRO A 96 -8.26 3.24 10.82
N THR A 97 -8.52 4.53 10.58
CA THR A 97 -7.82 5.33 9.57
C THR A 97 -6.34 5.53 9.91
N THR A 98 -5.98 5.91 11.14
CA THR A 98 -4.57 6.11 11.51
C THR A 98 -3.81 4.78 11.52
N LEU A 99 -4.48 3.69 11.92
CA LEU A 99 -3.92 2.36 11.85
C LEU A 99 -3.67 1.91 10.40
N ALA A 100 -4.60 2.21 9.48
CA ALA A 100 -4.44 1.90 8.06
C ALA A 100 -3.23 2.61 7.44
N GLN A 101 -3.02 3.89 7.80
CA GLN A 101 -1.87 4.66 7.35
C GLN A 101 -0.55 4.04 7.82
N HIS A 102 -0.45 3.69 9.11
CA HIS A 102 0.74 3.04 9.65
C HIS A 102 1.02 1.68 9.01
N LEU A 103 -0.01 0.85 8.79
CA LEU A 103 0.16 -0.42 8.09
C LEU A 103 0.59 -0.22 6.64
N ASN A 104 0.11 0.82 5.96
CA ASN A 104 0.53 1.12 4.59
C ASN A 104 2.01 1.51 4.51
N GLN A 105 2.49 2.30 5.48
CA GLN A 105 3.91 2.66 5.57
C GLN A 105 4.78 1.43 5.79
N GLN A 106 4.48 0.60 6.79
CA GLN A 106 5.24 -0.63 7.03
C GLN A 106 5.20 -1.63 5.88
N LEU A 107 4.07 -1.74 5.17
CA LEU A 107 3.99 -2.58 3.98
C LEU A 107 4.78 -2.01 2.80
N SER A 108 4.96 -0.70 2.74
CA SER A 108 5.78 -0.03 1.72
C SER A 108 7.27 -0.19 2.05
N GLU A 109 7.68 0.07 3.28
CA GLU A 109 9.04 -0.16 3.80
C GLU A 109 9.48 -1.62 3.61
N GLY A 110 8.58 -2.57 3.90
CA GLY A 110 8.83 -4.00 3.66
C GLY A 110 8.96 -4.38 2.19
N ARG A 111 8.42 -3.58 1.25
CA ARG A 111 8.65 -3.75 -0.20
C ARG A 111 9.99 -3.15 -0.62
N THR A 112 10.35 -1.98 -0.11
CA THR A 112 11.64 -1.33 -0.41
C THR A 112 12.81 -2.14 0.15
N ALA A 113 12.68 -2.75 1.32
CA ALA A 113 13.73 -3.58 1.91
C ALA A 113 13.98 -4.91 1.17
N GLY A 114 13.03 -5.37 0.35
CA GLY A 114 13.12 -6.63 -0.41
C GLY A 114 13.37 -6.47 -1.91
N SER A 115 13.37 -5.23 -2.41
CA SER A 115 13.64 -4.90 -3.81
C SER A 115 15.01 -4.23 -3.91
N PRO A 116 15.85 -4.53 -4.92
CA PRO A 116 17.06 -3.74 -5.13
C PRO A 116 16.68 -2.25 -5.22
N PRO A 117 17.52 -1.35 -4.69
CA PRO A 117 17.28 0.09 -4.82
C PRO A 117 17.11 0.42 -6.31
N LEU A 118 16.24 1.38 -6.61
CA LEU A 118 15.89 1.72 -7.99
C LEU A 118 17.14 2.02 -8.83
N ASP A 119 18.14 2.68 -8.23
CA ASP A 119 19.45 2.93 -8.85
C ASP A 119 20.18 1.66 -9.27
N ALA A 120 20.16 0.60 -8.46
CA ALA A 120 20.78 -0.68 -8.82
C ALA A 120 20.07 -1.36 -9.99
N GLU A 121 18.75 -1.22 -10.09
CA GLU A 121 17.99 -1.76 -11.23
C GLU A 121 18.22 -0.94 -12.51
N LEU A 122 18.41 0.39 -12.39
CA LEU A 122 18.84 1.24 -13.50
C LEU A 122 20.24 0.87 -13.99
N THR A 123 21.20 0.66 -13.10
CA THR A 123 22.54 0.17 -13.46
C THR A 123 22.47 -1.17 -14.20
N ARG A 124 21.63 -2.10 -13.73
CA ARG A 124 21.44 -3.39 -14.39
C ARG A 124 20.86 -3.25 -15.80
N LEU A 125 19.91 -2.33 -15.99
CA LEU A 125 19.36 -1.99 -17.30
C LEU A 125 20.43 -1.41 -18.24
N GLU A 126 21.29 -0.52 -17.73
CA GLU A 126 22.42 0.04 -18.49
C GLU A 126 23.41 -1.04 -18.94
N GLU A 127 23.71 -2.02 -18.09
CA GLU A 127 24.58 -3.15 -18.43
C GLU A 127 23.95 -4.12 -19.44
N MET A 128 22.61 -4.29 -19.40
CA MET A 128 21.90 -5.18 -20.32
C MET A 128 21.61 -4.55 -21.69
N LEU A 129 21.43 -3.23 -21.75
CA LEU A 129 21.13 -2.48 -22.98
C LEU A 129 22.09 -2.75 -24.15
N PRO A 130 23.43 -2.86 -23.97
CA PRO A 130 24.34 -3.17 -25.08
C PRO A 130 24.26 -4.62 -25.56
N VAL A 131 23.72 -5.55 -24.76
CA VAL A 131 23.67 -6.99 -25.06
C VAL A 131 22.40 -7.39 -25.82
N ILE A 132 21.31 -6.63 -25.65
CA ILE A 132 20.02 -6.89 -26.32
C ILE A 132 19.98 -6.40 -27.77
N ASP A 133 19.02 -6.91 -28.54
CA ASP A 133 18.79 -6.52 -29.94
C ASP A 133 18.19 -5.09 -30.05
N ASP A 134 18.29 -4.47 -31.23
CA ASP A 134 17.79 -3.12 -31.46
C ASP A 134 16.26 -2.99 -31.37
N GLY A 135 15.51 -4.07 -31.65
CA GLY A 135 14.06 -4.14 -31.41
C GLY A 135 13.71 -4.01 -29.94
N ASP A 136 14.37 -4.77 -29.07
CA ASP A 136 14.19 -4.68 -27.62
C ASP A 136 14.69 -3.34 -27.06
N LYS A 137 15.81 -2.80 -27.56
CA LYS A 137 16.26 -1.43 -27.21
C LYS A 137 15.18 -0.39 -27.52
N GLN A 138 14.54 -0.48 -28.68
CA GLN A 138 13.51 0.47 -29.08
C GLN A 138 12.25 0.39 -28.20
N ARG A 139 11.90 -0.82 -27.72
CA ARG A 139 10.81 -1.03 -26.76
C ARG A 139 11.15 -0.44 -25.40
N VAL A 140 12.36 -0.68 -24.89
CA VAL A 140 12.85 -0.09 -23.63
C VAL A 140 12.87 1.44 -23.73
N ALA A 141 13.41 2.01 -24.80
CA ALA A 141 13.48 3.46 -25.01
C ALA A 141 12.08 4.10 -25.07
N THR A 142 11.11 3.43 -25.70
CA THR A 142 9.72 3.91 -25.74
C THR A 142 9.07 3.87 -24.36
N ARG A 143 9.33 2.81 -23.58
CA ARG A 143 8.81 2.70 -22.22
C ARG A 143 9.40 3.77 -21.28
N LEU A 144 10.71 4.00 -21.36
CA LEU A 144 11.40 5.04 -20.58
C LEU A 144 10.92 6.45 -20.94
N ARG A 145 10.70 6.74 -22.24
CA ARG A 145 10.10 8.02 -22.66
C ARG A 145 8.69 8.22 -22.10
N ASN A 146 7.86 7.17 -22.06
CA ASN A 146 6.54 7.24 -21.46
C ASN A 146 6.61 7.46 -19.94
N LEU A 147 7.55 6.81 -19.24
CA LEU A 147 7.77 7.02 -17.81
C LEU A 147 8.27 8.43 -17.51
N LEU A 148 9.25 8.93 -18.27
CA LEU A 148 9.73 10.31 -18.18
C LEU A 148 8.59 11.30 -18.40
N SER A 149 7.77 11.10 -19.43
CA SER A 149 6.60 11.94 -19.67
C SER A 149 5.59 11.90 -18.53
N LEU A 150 5.45 10.76 -17.83
CA LEU A 150 4.56 10.64 -16.68
C LEU A 150 5.11 11.42 -15.49
N ILE A 151 6.41 11.29 -15.20
CA ILE A 151 7.08 11.98 -14.09
C ILE A 151 7.08 13.50 -14.32
N THR A 152 7.47 13.96 -15.52
CA THR A 152 7.51 15.41 -15.82
C THR A 152 6.12 16.04 -15.90
N ASN A 153 5.10 15.31 -16.36
CA ASN A 153 3.71 15.79 -16.29
C ASN A 153 3.18 15.81 -14.86
N SER A 154 3.66 14.93 -13.98
CA SER A 154 3.30 14.94 -12.56
C SER A 154 3.79 16.23 -11.89
N GLU A 155 5.01 16.67 -12.22
CA GLU A 155 5.57 17.95 -11.74
C GLU A 155 4.81 19.16 -12.28
N HIS A 156 4.37 19.12 -13.55
CA HIS A 156 3.52 20.18 -14.10
C HIS A 156 2.17 20.28 -13.39
N ARG A 157 1.58 19.15 -12.94
CA ARG A 157 0.35 19.17 -12.13
C ARG A 157 0.56 19.71 -10.72
N ILE A 158 1.75 19.54 -10.12
CA ILE A 158 2.10 20.18 -8.85
C ILE A 158 2.20 21.70 -9.07
N GLY A 159 2.85 22.13 -10.16
CA GLY A 159 2.93 23.55 -10.54
C GLY A 159 1.56 24.19 -10.81
N GLU A 160 0.66 23.51 -11.53
CA GLU A 160 -0.70 24.00 -11.76
C GLU A 160 -1.54 24.01 -10.47
N ARG A 161 -1.38 23.03 -9.57
CA ARG A 161 -2.06 23.02 -8.26
C ARG A 161 -1.57 24.13 -7.34
N ILE A 162 -0.29 24.50 -7.41
CA ILE A 162 0.28 25.65 -6.68
C ILE A 162 -0.25 26.97 -7.25
N GLN A 163 -0.45 27.08 -8.57
CA GLN A 163 -1.02 28.28 -9.21
C GLN A 163 -2.54 28.41 -9.00
N ALA A 164 -3.24 27.29 -8.84
CA ALA A 164 -4.68 27.28 -8.54
C ALA A 164 -4.99 27.55 -7.06
N ALA A 165 -3.99 27.53 -6.18
CA ALA A 165 -4.15 27.90 -4.78
C ALA A 165 -4.39 29.41 -4.68
N GLU A 166 -5.56 29.81 -4.17
CA GLU A 166 -5.92 31.23 -4.03
C GLU A 166 -5.17 31.91 -2.87
N THR A 167 -4.53 31.13 -1.98
CA THR A 167 -3.88 31.62 -0.76
C THR A 167 -2.54 30.96 -0.48
N ILE A 168 -1.64 31.72 0.14
CA ILE A 168 -0.30 31.27 0.54
C ILE A 168 -0.37 30.08 1.54
N ASP A 169 -1.35 30.07 2.45
CA ASP A 169 -1.59 28.95 3.37
C ASP A 169 -1.94 27.63 2.67
N GLU A 170 -2.63 27.70 1.53
CA GLU A 170 -2.99 26.53 0.73
C GLU A 170 -1.78 25.97 -0.04
N VAL A 171 -0.89 26.85 -0.51
CA VAL A 171 0.40 26.47 -1.10
C VAL A 171 1.28 25.73 -0.09
N PHE A 172 1.41 26.25 1.14
CA PHE A 172 2.21 25.62 2.19
C PHE A 172 1.69 24.24 2.60
N ARG A 173 0.35 24.07 2.71
CA ARG A 173 -0.25 22.75 2.98
C ARG A 173 -0.01 21.72 1.87
N LEU A 174 0.10 22.17 0.62
CA LEU A 174 0.31 21.30 -0.53
C LEU A 174 1.76 20.82 -0.66
N ILE A 175 2.72 21.63 -0.22
CA ILE A 175 4.16 21.31 -0.22
C ILE A 175 4.50 20.38 0.97
N ASP A 176 3.93 20.61 2.15
CA ASP A 176 4.11 19.74 3.32
C ASP A 176 3.59 18.31 3.06
N ALA A 177 2.47 18.18 2.35
CA ALA A 177 1.91 16.88 1.98
C ALA A 177 2.79 16.07 0.99
N GLY A 178 3.80 16.70 0.36
CA GLY A 178 4.74 16.06 -0.56
C GLY A 178 6.09 15.69 0.05
N PHE A 179 6.43 16.25 1.22
CA PHE A 179 7.74 16.10 1.86
C PHE A 179 7.74 15.23 3.13
N ASP A 180 6.57 14.83 3.65
CA ASP A 180 6.47 13.96 4.84
C ASP A 180 6.65 12.47 4.45
N GLY A 181 7.90 12.09 4.22
CA GLY A 181 8.31 10.75 3.84
C GLY A 181 9.84 10.62 3.76
N GLU A 182 10.53 10.96 4.85
CA GLU A 182 11.87 10.43 5.17
C GLU A 182 11.78 9.47 6.36
#